data_AF-A0A0P7IWP9-F1
#
_entry.id   AF-A0A0P7IWP9-F1
#
_cell.length_a   1.000
_cell.length_b   1.000
_cell.length_c   1.000
_cell.angle_alpha   90.00
_cell.angle_beta   90.00
_cell.angle_gamma   90.00
#
_symmetry.space_group_name_H-M   'P 1'
#
loop_
_entity.id
_entity.type
_entity.pdbx_description
1 polymer ?
#
loop_
_entity_poly.entity_id
_entity_poly.type
_entity_poly.pdbx_seq_one_letter_code
_entity_poly.pdbx_strand_id
1 'polypeptide(L)'
;MTEISAWFTNYVRFLDVQDHAGAKKIGDYFLCPCCQLPTLEERATYEICQVCWWEDDGQDEATADQVTGGPNGRHSLTRARENFGLHMHMYDPEAAIDVVHKPSKRRLEMLQYLEDIRSERAQFSLERFRELVEAL
;
A
#
# COMPACT_ATOMS: atom_id res chain seq x y z
N MET A 1 2.35 -9.50 -16.10
CA MET A 1 2.49 -8.03 -16.24
C MET A 1 1.34 -7.41 -15.48
N THR A 2 1.51 -7.23 -14.17
CA THR A 2 0.52 -6.51 -13.35
C THR A 2 0.55 -5.06 -13.80
N GLU A 3 -0.46 -4.64 -14.55
CA GLU A 3 -0.67 -3.22 -14.81
C GLU A 3 -0.84 -2.54 -13.46
N ILE A 4 0.23 -1.89 -13.02
CA ILE A 4 0.17 -0.77 -12.11
C ILE A 4 -0.99 0.09 -12.62
N SER A 5 -2.04 0.22 -11.82
CA SER A 5 -3.29 0.83 -12.27
C SER A 5 -3.04 2.17 -12.95
N ALA A 6 -3.84 2.52 -13.95
CA ALA A 6 -3.70 3.81 -14.63
C ALA A 6 -3.73 4.98 -13.63
N TRP A 7 -4.49 4.84 -12.53
CA TRP A 7 -4.50 5.80 -11.42
C TRP A 7 -3.14 5.88 -10.73
N PHE A 8 -2.46 4.76 -10.46
CA PHE A 8 -1.14 4.76 -9.83
C PHE A 8 -0.10 5.43 -10.75
N THR A 9 -0.15 5.13 -12.05
CA THR A 9 0.76 5.75 -13.03
C THR A 9 0.56 7.26 -13.07
N ASN A 10 -0.68 7.76 -13.06
CA ASN A 10 -0.98 9.19 -12.98
C ASN A 10 -0.58 9.79 -11.61
N TYR A 11 -0.78 9.03 -10.52
CA TYR A 11 -0.39 9.37 -9.15
C TYR A 11 1.12 9.62 -9.02
N VAL A 12 1.97 8.72 -9.53
CA VAL A 12 3.43 8.86 -9.43
C VAL A 12 4.05 9.72 -10.52
N ARG A 13 3.36 9.98 -11.64
CA ARG A 13 3.91 10.73 -12.79
C ARG A 13 4.45 12.12 -12.40
N PHE A 14 3.90 12.71 -11.33
CA PHE A 14 4.29 14.03 -10.84
C PHE A 14 5.08 13.99 -9.52
N LEU A 15 5.40 12.80 -9.02
CA LEU A 15 6.14 12.62 -7.78
C LEU A 15 7.61 12.34 -8.11
N ASP A 16 8.53 12.94 -7.34
CA ASP A 16 9.97 12.69 -7.45
C ASP A 16 10.30 11.30 -6.88
N VAL A 17 9.93 10.26 -7.64
CA VAL A 17 10.15 8.87 -7.24
C VAL A 17 11.63 8.54 -7.42
N GLN A 18 12.29 8.27 -6.31
CA GLN A 18 13.70 7.87 -6.29
C GLN A 18 13.82 6.35 -6.31
N ASP A 19 14.70 5.82 -7.15
CA ASP A 19 15.08 4.41 -7.11
C ASP A 19 16.27 4.22 -6.17
N HIS A 20 16.12 3.30 -5.21
CA HIS A 20 17.15 2.95 -4.26
C HIS A 20 17.34 1.44 -4.28
N ALA A 21 18.27 0.98 -5.12
CA ALA A 21 18.54 -0.44 -5.36
C ALA A 21 17.28 -1.24 -5.75
N GLY A 22 16.41 -0.67 -6.60
CA GLY A 22 15.16 -1.29 -7.05
C GLY A 22 13.96 -1.04 -6.13
N ALA A 23 14.16 -0.49 -4.93
CA ALA A 23 13.08 -0.02 -4.07
C ALA A 23 12.79 1.46 -4.33
N LYS A 24 11.51 1.79 -4.56
CA LYS A 24 11.08 3.15 -4.87
C LYS A 24 10.76 3.94 -3.61
N LYS A 25 11.10 5.23 -3.57
CA LYS A 25 10.76 6.18 -2.48
C LYS A 25 10.04 7.42 -2.99
N ILE A 26 9.26 8.05 -2.11
CA ILE A 26 8.77 9.43 -2.26
C ILE A 26 9.08 10.17 -0.96
N GLY A 27 9.93 11.21 -1.04
CA GLY A 27 10.53 11.78 0.16
C GLY A 27 11.35 10.72 0.90
N ASP A 28 11.20 10.63 2.22
CA ASP A 28 11.98 9.70 3.04
C ASP A 28 11.40 8.28 3.08
N TYR A 29 10.18 8.07 2.59
CA TYR A 29 9.44 6.81 2.72
C TYR A 29 9.49 5.95 1.47
N PHE A 30 9.75 4.66 1.65
CA PHE A 30 9.64 3.65 0.62
C PHE A 30 8.18 3.31 0.31
N LEU A 31 7.95 2.97 -0.96
CA LEU A 31 6.68 2.46 -1.44
C LEU A 31 6.50 1.02 -0.96
N CYS A 32 5.37 0.75 -0.31
CA CYS A 32 4.99 -0.61 0.07
C CYS A 32 4.87 -1.50 -1.18
N PRO A 33 5.45 -2.71 -1.21
CA PRO A 33 5.40 -3.56 -2.40
C PRO A 33 3.98 -3.98 -2.78
N CYS A 34 3.05 -3.98 -1.82
CA CYS A 34 1.64 -4.32 -2.03
C CYS A 34 0.85 -3.11 -2.58
N CYS A 35 0.66 -2.06 -1.78
CA CYS A 35 -0.22 -0.93 -2.15
C CYS A 35 0.48 0.20 -2.90
N GLN A 36 1.81 0.15 -2.96
CA GLN A 36 2.66 1.14 -3.62
C GLN A 36 2.57 2.57 -3.04
N LEU A 37 2.02 2.73 -1.84
CA LEU A 37 1.99 4.01 -1.12
C LEU A 37 3.25 4.19 -0.23
N PRO A 38 3.75 5.44 -0.06
CA PRO A 38 4.98 5.77 0.67
C PRO A 38 4.76 5.63 2.18
N THR A 39 4.86 4.40 2.66
CA THR A 39 4.41 4.02 4.01
C THR A 39 5.50 3.37 4.84
N LEU A 40 6.58 2.89 4.21
CA LEU A 40 7.64 2.18 4.90
C LEU A 40 8.83 3.12 5.14
N GLU A 41 9.41 3.09 6.34
CA GLU A 41 10.64 3.81 6.66
C GLU A 41 11.86 3.09 6.06
N GLU A 42 11.85 1.76 6.13
CA GLU A 42 12.88 0.87 5.61
C GLU A 42 12.28 -0.28 4.78
N ARG A 43 13.13 -0.95 3.97
CA ARG A 43 12.71 -2.13 3.20
C ARG A 43 13.22 -3.42 3.83
N ALA A 44 12.42 -4.47 3.71
CA ALA A 44 12.72 -5.82 4.17
C ALA A 44 13.05 -5.90 5.67
N THR A 45 12.39 -5.07 6.48
CA THR A 45 12.57 -4.98 7.95
C THR A 45 11.36 -5.49 8.73
N TYR A 46 10.43 -6.20 8.08
CA TYR A 46 9.18 -6.68 8.67
C TYR A 46 8.25 -5.54 9.14
N GLU A 47 8.40 -4.35 8.56
CA GLU A 47 7.49 -3.24 8.82
C GLU A 47 6.11 -3.53 8.19
N ILE A 48 5.04 -3.30 8.97
CA ILE A 48 3.67 -3.49 8.50
C ILE A 48 3.12 -2.17 7.96
N CYS A 49 2.75 -2.16 6.68
CA CYS A 49 2.10 -1.02 6.05
C CYS A 49 0.76 -0.69 6.72
N GLN A 50 0.63 0.48 7.34
CA GLN A 50 -0.59 0.92 8.05
C GLN A 50 -1.81 1.11 7.14
N VAL A 51 -1.61 1.19 5.81
CA VAL A 51 -2.70 1.34 4.85
C VAL A 51 -3.29 -0.02 4.49
N CYS A 52 -2.47 -0.90 3.90
CA CYS A 52 -2.93 -2.17 3.34
C CYS A 52 -2.71 -3.38 4.23
N TRP A 53 -1.94 -3.23 5.31
CA TRP A 53 -1.56 -4.27 6.29
C TRP A 53 -0.58 -5.35 5.82
N TRP A 54 0.08 -5.14 4.66
CA TRP A 54 1.17 -6.01 4.21
C TRP A 54 2.42 -5.81 5.08
N GLU A 55 3.01 -6.89 5.57
CA GLU A 55 4.34 -6.90 6.18
C GLU A 55 5.41 -6.98 5.09
N ASP A 56 6.33 -6.02 5.06
CA ASP A 56 7.47 -6.03 4.16
C ASP A 56 8.55 -7.00 4.66
N ASP A 57 8.31 -8.30 4.43
CA ASP A 57 9.22 -9.42 4.68
C ASP A 57 10.34 -9.54 3.63
N GLY A 58 10.41 -8.58 2.70
CA GLY A 58 11.37 -8.55 1.60
C GLY A 58 10.86 -9.15 0.29
N GLN A 59 9.62 -9.65 0.23
CA GLN A 59 9.02 -10.08 -1.03
C GLN A 59 8.90 -8.93 -2.05
N ASP A 60 9.22 -9.24 -3.30
CA ASP A 60 9.22 -8.33 -4.44
C ASP A 60 8.69 -9.03 -5.72
N GLU A 61 8.88 -8.42 -6.89
CA GLU A 61 8.42 -8.98 -8.17
C GLU A 61 8.91 -10.41 -8.45
N ALA A 62 10.14 -10.76 -8.06
CA ALA A 62 10.71 -12.08 -8.34
C ALA A 62 10.08 -13.18 -7.48
N THR A 63 9.47 -12.79 -6.36
CA THR A 63 8.89 -13.69 -5.35
C THR A 63 7.39 -13.46 -5.15
N ALA A 64 6.76 -12.65 -6.01
CA ALA A 64 5.44 -12.10 -5.77
C ALA A 64 4.32 -13.15 -5.66
N ASP A 65 4.47 -14.28 -6.36
CA ASP A 65 3.49 -15.37 -6.35
C ASP A 65 3.70 -16.37 -5.19
N GLN A 66 4.79 -16.23 -4.44
CA GLN A 66 5.10 -17.12 -3.32
C GLN A 66 4.28 -16.73 -2.08
N VAL A 67 3.83 -17.73 -1.31
CA VAL A 67 3.21 -17.54 0.00
C VAL A 67 4.27 -17.83 1.06
N THR A 68 4.76 -16.79 1.75
CA THR A 68 5.78 -16.89 2.79
C THR A 68 5.20 -17.20 4.17
N GLY A 69 3.92 -16.90 4.41
CA GLY A 69 3.26 -17.13 5.69
C GLY A 69 3.34 -15.92 6.61
N GLY A 70 3.57 -16.18 7.90
CA GLY A 70 3.72 -15.11 8.91
C GLY A 70 2.50 -14.19 9.01
N PRO A 71 2.70 -12.89 9.32
CA PRO A 71 1.65 -11.88 9.35
C PRO A 71 0.90 -11.69 8.01
N ASN A 72 1.53 -12.01 6.88
CA ASN A 72 0.90 -11.99 5.56
C ASN A 72 -0.07 -13.18 5.36
N GLY A 73 0.05 -14.21 6.18
CA GLY A 73 -0.85 -15.37 6.22
C GLY A 73 -0.79 -16.19 4.93
N ARG A 74 -1.96 -16.44 4.33
CA ARG A 74 -2.07 -17.26 3.11
C ARG A 74 -1.92 -16.47 1.80
N HIS A 75 -1.64 -15.17 1.88
CA HIS A 75 -1.63 -14.29 0.71
C HIS A 75 -0.22 -14.24 0.14
N SER A 76 -0.11 -14.40 -1.18
CA SER A 76 1.08 -13.97 -1.91
C SER A 76 1.03 -12.46 -2.14
N LEU A 77 2.16 -11.83 -2.45
CA LEU A 77 2.19 -10.41 -2.79
C LEU A 77 1.32 -10.08 -4.01
N THR A 78 1.30 -10.96 -5.02
CA THR A 78 0.38 -10.85 -6.17
C THR A 78 -1.07 -10.79 -5.71
N ARG A 79 -1.48 -11.70 -4.83
CA ARG A 79 -2.85 -11.73 -4.30
C ARG A 79 -3.17 -10.50 -3.46
N ALA A 80 -2.22 -10.06 -2.63
CA ALA A 80 -2.37 -8.86 -1.81
C ALA A 80 -2.56 -7.59 -2.65
N ARG A 81 -1.85 -7.47 -3.78
CA ARG A 81 -2.02 -6.37 -4.75
C ARG A 81 -3.42 -6.38 -5.38
N GLU A 82 -3.91 -7.54 -5.80
CA GLU A 82 -5.27 -7.70 -6.31
C GLU A 82 -6.32 -7.27 -5.26
N ASN A 83 -6.18 -7.79 -4.04
CA ASN A 83 -7.07 -7.47 -2.93
C ASN A 83 -7.05 -5.98 -2.59
N PHE A 84 -5.87 -5.35 -2.61
CA PHE A 84 -5.77 -3.90 -2.40
C PHE A 84 -6.51 -3.13 -3.50
N GLY A 85 -6.36 -3.53 -4.77
CA GLY A 85 -7.08 -2.92 -5.89
C GLY A 85 -8.61 -2.98 -5.74
N LEU A 86 -9.13 -4.06 -5.17
CA LEU A 86 -10.57 -4.29 -4.97
C LEU A 86 -11.12 -3.68 -3.68
N HIS A 87 -10.34 -3.70 -2.60
CA HIS A 87 -10.84 -3.51 -1.24
C HIS A 87 -10.03 -2.51 -0.39
N MET A 88 -8.92 -1.96 -0.93
CA MET A 88 -8.01 -1.06 -0.22
C MET A 88 -7.34 -1.71 1.03
N HIS A 89 -7.21 -3.04 1.05
CA HIS A 89 -6.44 -3.82 2.02
C HIS A 89 -5.93 -5.13 1.41
N MET A 90 -4.93 -5.79 2.02
CA MET A 90 -4.31 -6.99 1.45
C MET A 90 -5.14 -8.28 1.56
N TYR A 91 -6.07 -8.33 2.51
CA TYR A 91 -6.75 -9.58 2.86
C TYR A 91 -7.83 -9.99 1.85
N ASP A 92 -7.97 -11.30 1.66
CA ASP A 92 -9.22 -11.87 1.16
C ASP A 92 -10.36 -11.54 2.14
N PRO A 93 -11.61 -11.39 1.68
CA PRO A 93 -12.74 -10.99 2.53
C PRO A 93 -12.91 -11.85 3.79
N GLU A 94 -12.74 -13.17 3.71
CA GLU A 94 -12.85 -14.06 4.87
C GLU A 94 -11.65 -14.06 5.82
N ALA A 95 -10.53 -13.44 5.41
CA ALA A 95 -9.27 -13.39 6.17
C ALA A 95 -8.97 -12.00 6.74
N ALA A 96 -9.86 -11.03 6.53
CA ALA A 96 -9.66 -9.67 6.98
C ALA A 96 -9.67 -9.56 8.52
N ILE A 97 -8.79 -8.72 9.04
CA ILE A 97 -8.67 -8.44 10.47
C ILE A 97 -9.75 -7.46 10.96
N ASP A 98 -9.99 -7.43 12.28
CA ASP A 98 -11.06 -6.62 12.87
C ASP A 98 -11.00 -5.13 12.50
N VAL A 99 -9.81 -4.53 12.38
CA VAL A 99 -9.66 -3.11 12.04
C VAL A 99 -10.11 -2.79 10.61
N VAL A 100 -10.15 -3.80 9.72
CA VAL A 100 -10.72 -3.66 8.38
C VAL A 100 -12.25 -3.64 8.44
N HIS A 101 -12.85 -4.51 9.26
CA HIS A 101 -14.31 -4.56 9.43
C HIS A 101 -14.86 -3.39 10.24
N LYS A 102 -14.06 -2.84 11.17
CA LYS A 102 -14.44 -1.75 12.07
C LYS A 102 -13.39 -0.63 12.00
N PRO A 103 -13.31 0.08 10.87
CA PRO A 103 -12.31 1.14 10.70
C PRO A 103 -12.58 2.32 11.65
N SER A 104 -11.52 2.93 12.16
CA SER A 104 -11.61 4.21 12.86
C SER A 104 -12.12 5.31 11.92
N LYS A 105 -12.65 6.40 12.49
CA LYS A 105 -13.03 7.58 11.70
C LYS A 105 -11.85 8.08 10.85
N ARG A 106 -10.63 8.07 11.41
CA ARG A 106 -9.43 8.50 10.70
C ARG A 106 -9.08 7.59 9.53
N ARG A 107 -9.22 6.27 9.70
CA ARG A 107 -9.06 5.31 8.60
C ARG A 107 -10.09 5.56 7.49
N LEU A 108 -11.35 5.85 7.84
CA LEU A 108 -12.37 6.20 6.85
C LEU A 108 -12.01 7.49 6.09
N GLU A 109 -11.49 8.52 6.76
CA GLU A 109 -10.99 9.75 6.11
C GLU A 109 -9.83 9.46 5.15
N MET A 110 -8.89 8.61 5.56
CA MET A 110 -7.77 8.19 4.70
C MET A 110 -8.26 7.41 3.47
N LEU A 111 -9.16 6.44 3.66
CA LEU A 111 -9.72 5.65 2.56
C LEU A 111 -10.47 6.54 1.57
N GLN A 112 -11.25 7.51 2.07
CA GLN A 112 -11.92 8.49 1.21
C GLN A 112 -10.94 9.34 0.42
N TYR A 113 -9.84 9.79 1.03
CA TYR A 113 -8.79 10.54 0.33
C TYR A 113 -8.16 9.72 -0.81
N LEU A 114 -7.83 8.45 -0.55
CA LEU A 114 -7.32 7.56 -1.59
C LEU A 114 -8.34 7.31 -2.70
N GLU A 115 -9.63 7.20 -2.36
CA GLU A 115 -10.70 7.07 -3.35
C GLU A 115 -10.86 8.32 -4.22
N ASP A 116 -10.72 9.51 -3.62
CA ASP A 116 -10.77 10.79 -4.33
C ASP A 116 -9.62 10.89 -5.33
N ILE A 117 -8.41 10.45 -4.96
CA ILE A 117 -7.28 10.36 -5.88
C ILE A 117 -7.54 9.33 -6.98
N ARG A 118 -8.00 8.12 -6.61
CA ARG A 118 -8.31 7.04 -7.55
C ARG A 118 -9.38 7.45 -8.57
N SER A 119 -10.32 8.28 -8.16
CA SER A 119 -11.42 8.83 -8.96
C SER A 119 -11.05 10.14 -9.68
N GLU A 120 -9.80 10.58 -9.63
CA GLU A 120 -9.33 11.84 -10.22
C GLU A 120 -10.06 13.10 -9.70
N ARG A 121 -10.67 13.00 -8.50
CA ARG A 121 -11.33 14.12 -7.79
C ARG A 121 -10.35 14.92 -6.93
N ALA A 122 -9.15 14.39 -6.69
CA ALA A 122 -8.07 15.05 -5.96
C ALA A 122 -6.70 14.67 -6.53
N GLN A 123 -5.71 15.53 -6.33
CA GLN A 123 -4.30 15.21 -6.57
C GLN A 123 -3.67 14.71 -5.27
N PHE A 124 -2.73 13.77 -5.37
CA PHE A 124 -1.99 13.33 -4.19
C PHE A 124 -1.05 14.42 -3.68
N SER A 125 -1.13 14.66 -2.37
CA SER A 125 -0.19 15.41 -1.55
C SER A 125 0.47 14.45 -0.54
N LEU A 126 1.80 14.41 -0.53
CA LEU A 126 2.56 13.64 0.46
C LEU A 126 2.27 14.14 1.88
N GLU A 127 2.27 15.46 2.08
CA GLU A 127 1.95 16.10 3.37
C GLU A 127 0.59 15.63 3.89
N ARG A 128 -0.47 15.77 3.06
CA ARG A 128 -1.82 15.35 3.45
C ARG A 128 -1.91 13.86 3.72
N PHE A 129 -1.22 13.05 2.92
CA PHE A 129 -1.17 11.61 3.12
C PHE A 129 -0.50 11.26 4.46
N ARG A 130 0.63 11.89 4.78
CA ARG A 130 1.34 11.70 6.05
C ARG A 130 0.49 12.10 7.25
N GLU A 131 -0.19 13.25 7.20
CA GLU A 131 -1.15 13.64 8.25
C GLU A 131 -2.19 12.55 8.52
N LEU A 132 -2.74 11.95 7.45
CA LEU A 132 -3.79 10.94 7.55
C LEU A 132 -3.26 9.63 8.14
N VAL A 133 -2.07 9.20 7.73
CA VAL A 133 -1.46 7.92 8.13
C VAL A 133 -0.85 7.97 9.53
N GLU A 134 -0.13 9.03 9.90
CA GLU A 134 0.52 9.16 11.22
C GLU A 134 -0.47 9.23 12.39
N ALA A 135 -1.77 9.39 12.10
CA ALA A 135 -2.84 9.46 13.06
C ALA A 135 -3.73 8.19 13.10
N LEU A 136 -3.31 7.09 12.45
CA LEU A 136 -4.00 5.79 12.46
C LEU A 136 -3.61 4.94 13.66
#